data_AF-A0A9W6FVW5-F1
#
_entry.id   AF-A0A9W6FVW5-F1
#
_cell.length_a   1.000
_cell.length_b   1.000
_cell.length_c   1.000
_cell.angle_alpha   90.00
_cell.angle_beta   90.00
_cell.angle_gamma   90.00
#
_symmetry.space_group_name_H-M   'P 1'
#
loop_
_entity.id
_entity.type
_entity.pdbx_description
1 polymer ?
#
loop_
_entity_poly.entity_id
_entity_poly.type
_entity_poly.pdbx_seq_one_letter_code
_entity_poly.pdbx_strand_id
1 'polypeptide(L)'
;MWVFTRDGFFSVVKKECKADEVMVRARQKSDLLGLGKKLNLTLCIQTDAGTDYAFRAVLKQSDWAGYLADEAMLLDYENFKGSLSKKDHERQNAYFQCWRALLNWQEQSRPKNRNRSGVRVKNA
;
A
#
# COMPACT_ATOMS: atom_id res chain seq x y z
N MET A 1 4.32 -8.90 1.99
CA MET A 1 3.56 -8.15 0.97
C MET A 1 3.15 -6.81 1.56
N TRP A 2 3.27 -5.72 0.80
CA TRP A 2 2.69 -4.41 1.14
C TRP A 2 1.53 -4.14 0.20
N VAL A 3 0.38 -3.76 0.75
CA VAL A 3 -0.83 -3.45 -0.03
C VAL A 3 -1.41 -2.13 0.45
N PHE A 4 -1.64 -1.24 -0.52
CA PHE A 4 -2.33 0.02 -0.32
C PHE A 4 -3.72 -0.11 -0.94
N THR A 5 -4.76 0.17 -0.16
CA THR A 5 -6.17 0.13 -0.59
C THR A 5 -6.87 1.42 -0.14
N ARG A 6 -8.12 1.64 -0.55
CA ARG A 6 -8.92 2.74 -0.01
C ARG A 6 -9.20 2.55 1.49
N ASP A 7 -9.18 1.32 1.99
CA ASP A 7 -9.49 0.99 3.38
C ASP A 7 -8.32 1.08 4.33
N GLY A 8 -7.09 0.90 3.84
CA GLY A 8 -5.90 0.94 4.69
C GLY A 8 -4.61 0.48 4.00
N PHE A 9 -3.51 0.65 4.74
CA PHE A 9 -2.21 0.14 4.36
C PHE A 9 -1.86 -1.08 5.20
N PHE A 10 -1.61 -2.19 4.52
CA PHE A 10 -1.39 -3.48 5.15
C PHE A 10 -0.01 -4.04 4.81
N SER A 11 0.66 -4.59 5.82
CA SER A 11 1.83 -5.44 5.64
C SER A 11 1.51 -6.86 6.05
N VAL A 12 1.47 -7.76 5.06
CA VAL A 12 1.04 -9.14 5.23
C VAL A 12 2.22 -10.10 5.11
N VAL A 13 2.37 -10.97 6.12
CA VAL A 13 3.52 -11.88 6.27
C VAL A 13 3.10 -13.25 6.82
N LYS A 14 3.93 -14.28 6.60
CA LYS A 14 3.82 -15.63 7.18
C LYS A 14 4.67 -15.77 8.45
N LYS A 15 4.59 -14.80 9.36
CA LYS A 15 5.31 -14.83 10.63
C LYS A 15 4.35 -15.23 11.75
N GLU A 16 4.74 -16.18 12.58
CA GLU A 16 3.97 -16.60 13.78
C GLU A 16 2.51 -16.99 13.46
N CYS A 17 2.30 -17.73 12.37
CA CYS A 17 0.98 -18.14 11.87
C CYS A 17 0.96 -19.65 11.57
N LYS A 18 -0.24 -20.25 11.54
CA LYS A 18 -0.42 -21.59 10.98
C LYS A 18 -0.24 -21.60 9.46
N ALA A 19 -0.18 -22.80 8.89
CA ALA A 19 0.03 -23.01 7.46
C ALA A 19 -1.00 -22.27 6.58
N ASP A 20 -2.26 -22.23 7.00
CA ASP A 20 -3.39 -21.61 6.28
C ASP A 20 -3.71 -20.18 6.76
N GLU A 21 -2.84 -19.57 7.56
CA GLU A 21 -3.05 -18.25 8.15
C GLU A 21 -2.00 -17.25 7.66
N VAL A 22 -2.33 -15.97 7.72
CA VAL A 22 -1.41 -14.85 7.49
C VAL A 22 -1.55 -13.83 8.61
N MET A 23 -0.43 -13.19 8.95
CA MET A 23 -0.42 -12.04 9.84
C MET A 23 -0.58 -10.78 9.01
N VAL A 24 -1.70 -10.09 9.19
CA VAL A 24 -1.97 -8.78 8.59
C VAL A 24 -1.68 -7.70 9.61
N ARG A 25 -0.72 -6.85 9.26
CA ARG A 25 -0.24 -5.75 10.11
C ARG A 25 -0.70 -4.42 9.54
N ALA A 26 -1.04 -3.48 10.42
CA ALA A 26 -1.44 -2.13 10.05
C ALA A 26 -0.75 -1.10 10.95
N ARG A 27 -0.67 0.13 10.46
CA ARG A 27 -0.20 1.28 11.25
C ARG A 27 -1.31 1.93 12.06
N GLN A 28 -2.56 1.81 11.59
CA GLN A 28 -3.74 2.34 12.26
C GLN A 28 -4.68 1.20 12.68
N LYS A 29 -5.20 1.26 13.90
CA LYS A 29 -6.14 0.24 14.41
C LYS A 29 -7.43 0.24 13.63
N SER A 30 -7.90 1.41 13.21
CA SER A 30 -9.11 1.61 12.41
C SER A 30 -9.06 0.84 11.08
N ASP A 31 -7.90 0.69 10.46
CA ASP A 31 -7.74 -0.06 9.20
C ASP A 31 -8.05 -1.55 9.41
N LEU A 32 -7.58 -2.16 10.52
CA LEU A 32 -7.90 -3.55 10.85
C LEU A 32 -9.37 -3.72 11.27
N LEU A 33 -9.94 -2.74 11.98
CA LEU A 33 -11.37 -2.77 12.30
C LEU A 33 -12.24 -2.69 11.04
N GLY A 34 -11.86 -1.82 10.08
CA GLY A 34 -12.50 -1.71 8.78
C GLY A 34 -12.38 -2.99 7.95
N LEU A 35 -11.20 -3.59 7.92
CA LEU A 35 -10.97 -4.89 7.28
C LEU A 35 -11.85 -6.00 7.88
N GLY A 36 -11.91 -6.09 9.21
CA GLY A 36 -12.77 -7.03 9.91
C GLY A 36 -14.24 -6.85 9.51
N LYS A 37 -14.73 -5.60 9.48
CA LYS A 37 -16.08 -5.28 9.03
C LYS A 37 -16.34 -5.73 7.58
N LYS A 38 -15.41 -5.46 6.65
CA LYS A 38 -15.54 -5.89 5.25
C LYS A 38 -15.61 -7.41 5.10
N LEU A 39 -14.83 -8.12 5.90
CA LEU A 39 -14.79 -9.58 5.91
C LEU A 39 -15.93 -10.22 6.72
N ASN A 40 -16.78 -9.43 7.39
CA ASN A 40 -17.73 -9.92 8.39
C ASN A 40 -17.07 -10.76 9.52
N LEU A 41 -15.89 -10.34 9.96
CA LEU A 41 -15.09 -10.99 11.00
C LEU A 41 -14.83 -10.06 12.18
N THR A 42 -14.87 -10.62 13.39
CA THR A 42 -14.33 -9.96 14.59
C THR A 42 -12.85 -10.30 14.72
N LEU A 43 -11.98 -9.36 14.37
CA LEU A 43 -10.53 -9.59 14.44
C LEU A 43 -10.00 -9.45 15.87
N CYS A 44 -9.20 -10.42 16.31
CA CYS A 44 -8.38 -10.28 17.51
C CYS A 44 -7.17 -9.40 17.20
N ILE A 45 -7.32 -8.09 17.42
CA ILE A 45 -6.26 -7.11 17.13
C ILE A 45 -5.30 -7.00 18.31
N GLN A 46 -4.05 -7.37 18.06
CA GLN A 46 -2.94 -7.14 18.99
C GLN A 46 -2.37 -5.73 18.78
N THR A 47 -2.02 -5.06 19.88
CA THR A 47 -1.45 -3.70 19.93
C THR A 47 -0.01 -3.74 20.42
N ASP A 48 0.83 -2.86 19.89
CA ASP A 48 2.17 -2.50 20.35
C ASP A 48 3.08 -3.69 20.71
N ALA A 49 3.05 -4.73 19.88
CA ALA A 49 3.89 -5.91 20.07
C ALA A 49 5.35 -5.68 19.58
N GLY A 50 5.95 -4.56 19.99
CA GLY A 50 7.40 -4.28 19.89
C GLY A 50 7.98 -4.15 18.48
N THR A 51 7.17 -3.81 17.47
CA THR A 51 7.64 -3.70 16.07
C THR A 51 7.13 -2.43 15.40
N ASP A 52 7.68 -2.12 14.22
CA ASP A 52 7.35 -0.96 13.40
C ASP A 52 5.90 -0.85 12.90
N TYR A 53 5.11 -1.93 13.03
CA TYR A 53 3.65 -1.95 12.88
C TYR A 53 2.97 -2.10 14.26
N ALA A 54 2.27 -1.05 14.70
CA ALA A 54 1.62 -1.01 16.00
C ALA A 54 0.47 -2.02 16.12
N PHE A 55 -0.21 -2.37 15.02
CA PHE A 55 -1.39 -3.24 15.06
C PHE A 55 -1.23 -4.46 14.17
N ARG A 56 -1.78 -5.60 14.61
CA ARG A 56 -1.81 -6.83 13.81
C ARG A 56 -2.96 -7.74 14.18
N ALA A 57 -3.40 -8.53 13.21
CA ALA A 57 -4.36 -9.62 13.40
C ALA A 57 -3.94 -10.81 12.54
N VAL A 58 -4.22 -12.02 13.01
CA VAL A 58 -4.07 -13.25 12.23
C VAL A 58 -5.42 -13.58 11.59
N LEU A 59 -5.41 -13.90 10.31
CA LEU A 59 -6.59 -14.32 9.56
C LEU A 59 -6.26 -15.49 8.63
N LYS A 60 -7.31 -16.18 8.13
CA LYS A 60 -7.11 -17.19 7.09
C LYS A 60 -6.56 -16.54 5.84
N GLN A 61 -5.61 -17.22 5.19
CA GLN A 61 -5.05 -16.76 3.93
C GLN A 61 -6.12 -16.63 2.84
N SER A 62 -7.15 -17.48 2.87
CA SER A 62 -8.31 -17.40 1.99
C SER A 62 -9.07 -16.09 2.15
N ASP A 63 -9.29 -15.62 3.37
CA ASP A 63 -10.03 -14.39 3.65
C ASP A 63 -9.24 -13.18 3.14
N TRP A 64 -7.92 -13.17 3.36
CA TRP A 64 -7.04 -12.15 2.79
C TRP A 64 -7.08 -12.13 1.26
N ALA A 65 -7.00 -13.32 0.64
CA ALA A 65 -7.02 -13.44 -0.82
C ALA A 65 -8.37 -13.00 -1.40
N GLY A 66 -9.48 -13.37 -0.77
CA GLY A 66 -10.83 -12.94 -1.15
C GLY A 66 -10.97 -11.43 -1.09
N TYR A 67 -10.53 -10.80 0.01
CA TYR A 67 -10.51 -9.33 0.13
C TYR A 67 -9.75 -8.65 -1.01
N LEU A 68 -8.56 -9.16 -1.38
CA LEU A 68 -7.79 -8.58 -2.48
C LEU A 68 -8.46 -8.78 -3.84
N ALA A 69 -9.12 -9.92 -4.04
CA ALA A 69 -9.89 -10.17 -5.26
C ALA A 69 -11.07 -9.18 -5.37
N ASP A 70 -11.80 -8.97 -4.27
CA ASP A 70 -12.91 -8.01 -4.23
C ASP A 70 -12.44 -6.58 -4.48
N GLU A 71 -11.35 -6.15 -3.83
CA GLU A 71 -10.78 -4.81 -4.06
C GLU A 71 -10.34 -4.61 -5.52
N ALA A 72 -9.83 -5.64 -6.18
CA ALA A 72 -9.48 -5.59 -7.60
C ALA A 72 -10.73 -5.50 -8.50
N MET A 73 -11.81 -6.18 -8.14
CA MET A 73 -13.07 -6.14 -8.89
C MET A 73 -13.84 -4.83 -8.69
N LEU A 74 -13.63 -4.14 -7.56
CA LEU A 74 -14.27 -2.87 -7.21
C LEU A 74 -13.49 -1.62 -7.68
N LEU A 75 -12.49 -1.79 -8.54
CA LEU A 75 -11.72 -0.68 -9.10
C LEU A 75 -12.59 0.20 -10.00
N ASP A 76 -12.93 1.38 -9.51
CA ASP A 76 -13.85 2.35 -10.12
C ASP A 76 -13.20 3.73 -10.34
N TYR A 77 -11.87 3.80 -10.33
CA TYR A 77 -11.11 5.05 -10.39
C TYR A 77 -10.00 5.05 -11.44
N GLU A 78 -9.74 6.22 -12.05
CA GLU A 78 -8.65 6.41 -13.02
C GLU A 78 -7.27 6.53 -12.36
N ASN A 79 -7.21 6.98 -11.12
CA ASN A 79 -5.97 7.07 -10.35
C ASN A 79 -6.22 6.89 -8.85
N PHE A 80 -5.31 6.16 -8.18
CA PHE A 80 -5.48 5.80 -6.77
C PHE A 80 -5.52 7.01 -5.83
N LYS A 81 -4.68 8.02 -6.06
CA LYS A 81 -4.62 9.20 -5.17
C LYS A 81 -5.93 9.96 -5.11
N GLY A 82 -6.61 10.10 -6.25
CA GLY A 82 -7.91 10.75 -6.37
C GLY A 82 -9.07 9.92 -5.79
N SER A 83 -8.87 8.62 -5.59
CA SER A 83 -9.90 7.71 -5.05
C SER A 83 -10.06 7.78 -3.52
N LEU A 84 -9.08 8.36 -2.82
CA LEU A 84 -9.07 8.43 -1.36
C LEU A 84 -10.08 9.47 -0.85
N SER A 85 -10.74 9.16 0.27
CA SER A 85 -11.67 10.08 0.93
C SER A 85 -11.03 11.44 1.20
N LYS A 86 -11.69 12.52 0.77
CA LYS A 86 -11.26 13.91 1.04
C LYS A 86 -11.28 14.27 2.53
N LYS A 87 -11.90 13.45 3.37
CA LYS A 87 -11.94 13.65 4.83
C LYS A 87 -10.76 12.99 5.55
N ASP A 88 -10.03 12.10 4.88
CA ASP A 88 -8.89 11.39 5.47
C ASP A 88 -7.56 11.99 4.98
N HIS A 89 -7.29 13.22 5.42
CA HIS A 89 -6.10 13.96 5.01
C HIS A 89 -4.80 13.29 5.44
N GLU A 90 -4.80 12.61 6.60
CA GLU A 90 -3.60 11.94 7.12
C GLU A 90 -3.19 10.76 6.24
N ARG A 91 -4.15 9.90 5.86
CA ARG A 91 -3.90 8.79 4.92
C ARG A 91 -3.49 9.31 3.55
N GLN A 92 -4.18 10.32 3.03
CA GLN A 92 -3.84 10.94 1.75
C GLN A 92 -2.40 11.43 1.74
N ASN A 93 -1.98 12.18 2.77
CA ASN A 93 -0.62 12.68 2.87
C ASN A 93 0.38 11.52 2.98
N ALA A 94 0.13 10.53 3.85
CA ALA A 94 1.02 9.38 4.02
C ALA A 94 1.24 8.61 2.70
N TYR A 95 0.15 8.31 1.97
CA TYR A 95 0.23 7.59 0.69
C TYR A 95 0.89 8.44 -0.39
N PHE A 96 0.64 9.75 -0.38
CA PHE A 96 1.30 10.67 -1.29
C PHE A 96 2.82 10.74 -1.04
N GLN A 97 3.28 10.72 0.22
CA GLN A 97 4.73 10.65 0.51
C GLN A 97 5.34 9.33 0.04
N CYS A 98 4.66 8.19 0.22
CA CYS A 98 5.10 6.91 -0.34
C CYS A 98 5.21 6.98 -1.87
N TRP A 99 4.20 7.52 -2.55
CA TRP A 99 4.24 7.72 -3.99
C TRP A 99 5.39 8.65 -4.42
N ARG A 100 5.64 9.75 -3.69
CA ARG A 100 6.76 10.66 -3.96
C ARG A 100 8.11 9.95 -3.82
N ALA A 101 8.27 9.10 -2.80
CA ALA A 101 9.49 8.33 -2.63
C ALA A 101 9.74 7.41 -3.84
N LEU A 102 8.70 6.75 -4.36
CA LEU A 102 8.78 5.93 -5.57
C LEU A 102 9.05 6.77 -6.83
N LEU A 103 8.45 7.94 -6.96
CA LEU A 103 8.74 8.87 -8.07
C LEU A 103 10.20 9.32 -8.04
N ASN A 104 10.71 9.72 -6.88
CA ASN A 104 12.10 10.14 -6.72
C ASN A 104 13.06 9.00 -7.08
N TRP A 105 12.73 7.76 -6.68
CA TRP A 105 13.50 6.59 -7.07
C TRP A 105 13.52 6.40 -8.60
N GLN A 106 12.37 6.56 -9.26
CA GLN A 106 12.28 6.53 -10.72
C GLN A 106 13.16 7.61 -11.37
N GLU A 107 13.10 8.86 -10.88
CA GLU A 107 13.86 9.99 -11.44
C GLU A 107 15.36 9.80 -11.31
N GLN A 108 15.83 9.29 -10.18
CA GLN A 108 17.24 8.94 -9.96
C GLN A 108 17.70 7.81 -10.89
N SER A 109 16.80 6.89 -11.23
CA SER A 109 17.07 5.75 -12.10
C SER A 109 16.94 6.08 -13.60
N ARG A 110 16.43 7.27 -13.96
CA ARG A 110 16.28 7.66 -15.37
C ARG A 110 17.65 7.79 -16.03
N PRO A 111 17.87 7.21 -17.23
CA PRO A 111 19.09 7.45 -17.98
C PRO A 111 19.23 8.94 -18.27
N LYS A 112 20.38 9.54 -17.93
CA LYS A 112 20.69 10.90 -18.36
C LYS A 112 20.78 10.87 -19.89
N ASN A 113 19.90 11.60 -20.58
CA ASN A 113 19.95 11.76 -22.03
C ASN A 113 21.32 12.36 -22.43
N ARG A 114 22.28 11.51 -22.80
CA ARG A 114 23.57 11.88 -23.38
C ARG A 114 23.38 12.18 -24.87
N ASN A 115 22.57 13.19 -25.22
CA ASN A 115 22.57 13.77 -26.57
C ASN A 115 21.83 15.11 -26.61
N ARG A 116 22.48 16.16 -26.10
CA ARG A 116 22.27 17.55 -26.52
C ARG A 116 23.60 18.31 -26.44
N SER A 117 24.58 17.90 -27.23
CA SER A 117 25.75 18.75 -27.53
C SER A 117 26.47 18.22 -28.76
N GLY A 118 26.36 18.93 -29.88
CA GLY A 118 27.34 18.82 -30.97
C GLY A 118 26.79 18.60 -32.37
N VAL A 119 26.01 19.53 -32.91
CA VAL A 119 26.07 19.80 -34.36
C VAL A 119 26.32 21.31 -34.53
N ARG A 120 27.60 21.69 -34.52
CA ARG A 120 28.04 22.92 -35.17
C ARG A 120 28.19 22.57 -36.65
N VAL A 121 27.21 22.94 -37.46
CA VAL A 121 27.38 22.94 -38.91
C VAL A 121 28.40 24.05 -39.22
N LYS A 122 29.59 23.66 -39.68
CA LYS A 122 30.50 24.57 -40.38
C LYS A 122 29.97 24.71 -41.80
N ASN A 123 29.43 25.88 -42.15
CA ASN A 123 29.21 26.22 -43.55
C ASN A 123 30.56 26.63 -44.15
N ALA A 124 30.86 26.04 -45.30
CA ALA A 124 31.90 26.47 -46.24
C ALA A 124 31.40 27.66 -47.06
#